data_AF-A0A925M3D8-F1
#
_entry.id   AF-A0A925M3D8-F1
#
_cell.length_a   1.000
_cell.length_b   1.000
_cell.length_c   1.000
_cell.angle_alpha   90.00
_cell.angle_beta   90.00
_cell.angle_gamma   90.00
#
_symmetry.space_group_name_H-M   'P 1'
#
loop_
_entity.id
_entity.type
_entity.pdbx_description
1 polymer ?
#
loop_
_entity_poly.entity_id
_entity_poly.type
_entity_poly.pdbx_seq_one_letter_code
_entity_poly.pdbx_strand_id
1 'polypeptide(L)'
;MTEGLNPLVPPLDPSSTSAIAKQLRYRSEINQLFAEDRAAHNWYRFVLSFPPHLVRDYLQRFGMAPQHRVLDPFCGTGTTVVECKKLGIASVGVEANPMAHFAGQVKVDWHPDPDRLRHHAKQVAEATLAELACIERDGTIAPDHLLSLGDEQTKLILKNSISPLPLHKTLVLLKHLKQQLDQSYDDHERLALAQAIVSSISNLHFGPEVGVGRAKPDAPVVDLWLKAIDIMANDLRELGQRVPVEAIVHHADSRQLLNVLEPQSIDAVITSPPYPTFNLCPKNRRKA
;
A
#
# COMPACT_ATOMS: atom_id res chain seq x y z
N MET A 1 11.48 0.47 -53.59
CA MET A 1 10.53 -0.60 -53.20
C MET A 1 9.88 -0.15 -51.92
N THR A 2 8.56 0.02 -51.99
CA THR A 2 7.73 0.86 -51.14
C THR A 2 7.49 0.29 -49.74
N GLU A 3 7.43 1.21 -48.79
CA GLU A 3 7.05 1.08 -47.38
C GLU A 3 5.70 0.37 -47.20
N GLY A 4 5.64 -0.56 -46.24
CA GLY A 4 4.42 -1.15 -45.72
C GLY A 4 4.09 -0.54 -44.35
N LEU A 5 3.46 0.63 -44.35
CA LEU A 5 2.76 1.18 -43.20
C LEU A 5 1.52 0.32 -42.93
N ASN A 6 1.48 -0.32 -41.77
CA ASN A 6 0.29 -0.98 -41.26
C ASN A 6 -0.78 0.11 -41.00
N PRO A 7 -2.05 -0.05 -41.40
CA PRO A 7 -3.01 1.02 -41.33
C PRO A 7 -3.30 1.37 -39.86
N LEU A 8 -3.17 2.66 -39.57
CA LEU A 8 -3.66 3.32 -38.36
C LEU A 8 -5.09 2.85 -38.09
N VAL A 9 -5.33 2.27 -36.91
CA VAL A 9 -6.68 2.00 -36.42
C VAL A 9 -7.42 3.35 -36.39
N PRO A 10 -8.54 3.52 -37.11
CA PRO A 10 -9.24 4.79 -37.13
C PRO A 10 -9.80 5.11 -35.75
N PRO A 11 -9.87 6.40 -35.35
CA PRO A 11 -10.44 6.79 -34.07
C PRO A 11 -11.88 6.31 -33.98
N LEU A 12 -12.21 5.61 -32.89
CA LEU A 12 -13.55 5.08 -32.64
C LEU A 12 -14.57 6.21 -32.51
N ASP A 13 -15.67 6.07 -33.23
CA ASP A 13 -16.84 6.96 -33.16
C ASP A 13 -17.44 6.95 -31.73
N PRO A 14 -17.45 8.10 -31.02
CA PRO A 14 -17.97 8.20 -29.66
C PRO A 14 -19.49 7.99 -29.55
N SER A 15 -20.21 7.85 -30.67
CA SER A 15 -21.68 7.71 -30.68
C SER A 15 -22.19 6.26 -30.56
N SER A 16 -21.31 5.25 -30.62
CA SER A 16 -21.75 3.85 -30.57
C SER A 16 -21.96 3.35 -29.13
N THR A 17 -23.16 2.82 -28.84
CA THR A 17 -23.53 2.24 -27.54
C THR A 17 -22.60 1.10 -27.11
N SER A 18 -22.00 0.40 -28.09
CA SER A 18 -20.98 -0.64 -27.91
C SER A 18 -19.65 -0.09 -27.38
N ALA A 19 -19.13 1.01 -27.93
CA ALA A 19 -17.88 1.62 -27.47
C ALA A 19 -18.05 2.23 -26.06
N ILE A 20 -19.19 2.86 -25.79
CA ILE A 20 -19.52 3.39 -24.46
C ILE A 20 -19.63 2.25 -23.43
N ALA A 21 -20.30 1.15 -23.76
CA ALA A 21 -20.39 -0.02 -22.87
C ALA A 21 -19.02 -0.68 -22.63
N LYS A 22 -18.17 -0.78 -23.67
CA LYS A 22 -16.80 -1.30 -23.55
C LYS A 22 -15.91 -0.38 -22.71
N GLN A 23 -16.08 0.94 -22.85
CA GLN A 23 -15.36 1.95 -22.07
C GLN A 23 -15.86 2.04 -20.62
N LEU A 24 -17.15 1.80 -20.36
CA LEU A 24 -17.73 1.68 -19.01
C LEU A 24 -17.31 0.39 -18.31
N ARG A 25 -17.26 -0.74 -19.03
CA ARG A 25 -16.71 -2.02 -18.51
C ARG A 25 -15.22 -1.89 -18.18
N TYR A 26 -14.43 -1.36 -19.12
CA TYR A 26 -13.02 -1.02 -18.90
C TYR A 26 -12.86 -0.14 -17.65
N ARG A 27 -13.65 0.94 -17.51
CA ARG A 27 -13.63 1.82 -16.33
C ARG A 27 -14.00 1.13 -15.00
N SER A 28 -14.88 0.13 -15.02
CA SER A 28 -15.24 -0.63 -13.81
C SER A 28 -14.19 -1.67 -13.40
N GLU A 29 -13.39 -2.14 -14.37
CA GLU A 29 -12.29 -3.10 -14.17
C GLU A 29 -10.98 -2.38 -13.80
N ILE A 30 -10.78 -1.11 -14.24
CA ILE A 30 -9.60 -0.28 -13.97
C ILE A 30 -9.32 -0.06 -12.47
N ASN A 31 -10.30 -0.10 -11.56
CA ASN A 31 -10.00 0.14 -10.13
C ASN A 31 -9.99 -1.15 -9.27
N GLN A 32 -10.04 -2.31 -9.92
CA GLN A 32 -10.03 -3.60 -9.23
C GLN A 32 -8.62 -4.19 -9.20
N LEU A 33 -8.24 -4.71 -8.03
CA LEU A 33 -7.03 -5.53 -7.89
C LEU A 33 -7.37 -6.96 -8.32
N PHE A 34 -6.75 -7.43 -9.40
CA PHE A 34 -6.84 -8.84 -9.80
C PHE A 34 -6.05 -9.73 -8.84
N ALA A 35 -6.26 -11.05 -8.86
CA ALA A 35 -5.57 -11.94 -7.93
C ALA A 35 -4.05 -11.91 -8.13
N GLU A 36 -3.60 -11.86 -9.38
CA GLU A 36 -2.19 -11.73 -9.77
C GLU A 36 -1.55 -10.40 -9.36
N ASP A 37 -2.37 -9.36 -9.15
CA ASP A 37 -1.92 -8.05 -8.69
C ASP A 37 -1.67 -8.00 -7.19
N ARG A 38 -2.09 -9.00 -6.41
CA ARG A 38 -2.17 -8.84 -4.93
C ARG A 38 -0.83 -8.80 -4.25
N ALA A 39 0.13 -9.59 -4.73
CA ALA A 39 1.44 -9.72 -4.10
C ALA A 39 2.12 -8.34 -4.01
N ALA A 40 2.59 -8.01 -2.80
CA ALA A 40 3.09 -6.69 -2.37
C ALA A 40 2.04 -5.56 -2.34
N HIS A 41 1.09 -5.48 -3.29
CA HIS A 41 0.11 -4.38 -3.31
C HIS A 41 -0.90 -4.44 -2.16
N ASN A 42 -1.23 -5.62 -1.65
CA ASN A 42 -2.12 -5.79 -0.51
C ASN A 42 -1.44 -5.60 0.86
N TRP A 43 -0.12 -5.42 0.89
CA TRP A 43 0.62 -5.22 2.14
C TRP A 43 0.25 -3.91 2.82
N TYR A 44 -0.06 -2.88 2.01
CA TYR A 44 -0.65 -1.65 2.49
C TYR A 44 -1.36 -0.95 1.33
N ARG A 45 -2.69 -0.83 1.40
CA ARG A 45 -3.50 -0.29 0.30
C ARG A 45 -3.79 1.19 0.50
N PHE A 46 -3.35 2.01 -0.44
CA PHE A 46 -3.77 3.40 -0.56
C PHE A 46 -4.97 3.50 -1.50
N VAL A 47 -6.04 4.17 -1.06
CA VAL A 47 -7.34 4.22 -1.77
C VAL A 47 -7.24 4.84 -3.17
N LEU A 48 -6.26 5.73 -3.37
CA LEU A 48 -6.11 6.51 -4.60
C LEU A 48 -5.04 5.98 -5.55
N SER A 49 -4.49 4.78 -5.30
CA SER A 49 -3.55 4.15 -6.21
C SER A 49 -4.24 3.73 -7.51
N PHE A 50 -3.59 4.00 -8.65
CA PHE A 50 -4.01 3.45 -9.94
C PHE A 50 -3.72 1.94 -9.99
N PRO A 51 -4.43 1.17 -10.83
CA PRO A 51 -4.29 -0.28 -10.81
C PRO A 51 -2.90 -0.74 -11.30
N PRO A 52 -2.37 -1.84 -10.75
CA PRO A 52 -1.09 -2.38 -11.20
C PRO A 52 -1.06 -2.75 -12.69
N HIS A 53 -2.15 -3.29 -13.25
CA HIS A 53 -2.23 -3.62 -14.67
C HIS A 53 -2.07 -2.40 -15.60
N LEU A 54 -2.48 -1.20 -15.17
CA LEU A 54 -2.26 0.02 -15.96
C LEU A 54 -0.77 0.39 -16.04
N VAL A 55 0.01 0.14 -14.98
CA VAL A 55 1.47 0.31 -15.06
C VAL A 55 2.04 -0.61 -16.12
N ARG A 56 1.64 -1.90 -16.09
CA ARG A 56 2.12 -2.92 -17.03
C ARG A 56 1.83 -2.56 -18.47
N ASP A 57 0.63 -2.04 -18.75
CA ASP A 57 0.26 -1.53 -20.07
C ASP A 57 1.16 -0.37 -20.52
N TYR A 58 1.47 0.59 -19.65
CA TYR A 58 2.36 1.70 -19.99
C TYR A 58 3.80 1.23 -20.22
N LEU A 59 4.33 0.35 -19.37
CA LEU A 59 5.67 -0.23 -19.53
C LEU A 59 5.79 -0.92 -20.90
N GLN A 60 4.77 -1.70 -21.29
CA GLN A 60 4.74 -2.35 -22.59
C GLN A 60 4.68 -1.32 -23.75
N ARG A 61 3.80 -0.32 -23.66
CA ARG A 61 3.65 0.71 -24.70
C ARG A 61 4.90 1.55 -24.91
N PHE A 62 5.64 1.80 -23.83
CA PHE A 62 6.91 2.54 -23.89
C PHE A 62 8.09 1.65 -24.29
N GLY A 63 7.89 0.34 -24.49
CA GLY A 63 8.98 -0.58 -24.84
C GLY A 63 10.01 -0.73 -23.72
N MET A 64 9.58 -0.59 -22.45
CA MET A 64 10.47 -0.72 -21.31
C MET A 64 10.96 -2.17 -21.14
N ALA A 65 12.20 -2.30 -20.71
CA ALA A 65 12.96 -3.55 -20.69
C ALA A 65 14.05 -3.45 -19.61
N PRO A 66 14.72 -4.56 -19.22
CA PRO A 66 15.63 -4.58 -18.07
C PRO A 66 16.80 -3.58 -18.13
N GLN A 67 17.20 -3.12 -19.31
CA GLN A 67 18.23 -2.09 -19.48
C GLN A 67 17.75 -0.66 -19.16
N HIS A 68 16.44 -0.45 -19.09
CA HIS A 68 15.83 0.86 -18.86
C HIS A 68 15.55 1.12 -17.37
N ARG A 69 15.42 2.40 -17.03
CA ARG A 69 15.10 2.88 -15.69
C ARG A 69 13.87 3.78 -15.70
N VAL A 70 12.91 3.47 -14.84
CA VAL A 70 11.61 4.18 -14.74
C VAL A 70 11.56 5.05 -13.48
N LEU A 71 11.04 6.26 -13.60
CA LEU A 71 10.80 7.17 -12.48
C LEU A 71 9.30 7.35 -12.20
N ASP A 72 8.91 7.29 -10.94
CA ASP A 72 7.65 7.81 -10.43
C ASP A 72 7.92 8.92 -9.40
N PRO A 73 7.84 10.21 -9.77
CA PRO A 73 8.13 11.31 -8.86
C PRO A 73 7.08 11.49 -7.75
N PHE A 74 5.94 10.80 -7.80
CA PHE A 74 4.87 10.91 -6.79
C PHE A 74 4.33 9.52 -6.46
N CYS A 75 5.24 8.62 -6.08
CA CYS A 75 4.98 7.19 -6.13
C CYS A 75 3.97 6.68 -5.09
N GLY A 76 3.64 7.48 -4.05
CA GLY A 76 2.74 7.07 -2.99
C GLY A 76 3.27 5.82 -2.29
N THR A 77 2.49 4.73 -2.34
CA THR A 77 2.93 3.41 -1.81
C THR A 77 3.66 2.55 -2.84
N GLY A 78 4.14 3.15 -3.93
CA GLY A 78 5.07 2.54 -4.87
C GLY A 78 4.46 1.64 -5.94
N THR A 79 3.23 1.89 -6.44
CA THR A 79 2.61 1.01 -7.44
C THR A 79 3.51 0.80 -8.67
N THR A 80 4.02 1.89 -9.24
CA THR A 80 4.94 1.87 -10.39
C THR A 80 6.20 1.06 -10.08
N VAL A 81 6.82 1.33 -8.93
CA VAL A 81 8.10 0.75 -8.52
C VAL A 81 7.98 -0.76 -8.28
N VAL A 82 6.88 -1.20 -7.65
CA VAL A 82 6.59 -2.63 -7.43
C VAL A 82 6.40 -3.36 -8.76
N GLU A 83 5.64 -2.80 -9.71
CA GLU A 83 5.41 -3.46 -11.00
C GLU A 83 6.67 -3.48 -11.87
N CYS A 84 7.49 -2.41 -11.85
CA CYS A 84 8.79 -2.41 -12.49
C CYS A 84 9.68 -3.53 -11.91
N LYS A 85 9.74 -3.64 -10.57
CA LYS A 85 10.52 -4.68 -9.90
C LYS A 85 10.04 -6.09 -10.27
N LYS A 86 8.71 -6.32 -10.32
CA LYS A 86 8.15 -7.61 -10.74
C LYS A 86 8.56 -8.00 -12.16
N LEU A 87 8.75 -7.03 -13.04
CA LEU A 87 9.13 -7.21 -14.44
C LEU A 87 10.66 -7.16 -14.67
N GLY A 88 11.48 -7.01 -13.63
CA GLY A 88 12.93 -6.93 -13.77
C GLY A 88 13.41 -5.61 -14.40
N ILE A 89 12.65 -4.52 -14.24
CA ILE A 89 12.97 -3.19 -14.75
C ILE A 89 13.41 -2.31 -13.59
N ALA A 90 14.55 -1.62 -13.74
CA ALA A 90 15.05 -0.72 -12.71
C ALA A 90 14.10 0.45 -12.50
N SER A 91 13.89 0.87 -11.25
CA SER A 91 12.95 1.96 -10.97
C SER A 91 13.30 2.78 -9.74
N VAL A 92 12.87 4.04 -9.77
CA VAL A 92 12.94 4.98 -8.66
C VAL A 92 11.57 5.59 -8.41
N GLY A 93 11.14 5.58 -7.16
CA GLY A 93 10.01 6.34 -6.66
C GLY A 93 10.49 7.49 -5.77
N VAL A 94 9.79 8.61 -5.80
CA VAL A 94 9.96 9.70 -4.84
C VAL A 94 8.62 9.95 -4.14
N GLU A 95 8.66 10.09 -2.81
CA GLU A 95 7.48 10.37 -1.99
C GLU A 95 7.86 11.24 -0.79
N ALA A 96 7.05 12.26 -0.50
CA ALA A 96 7.30 13.20 0.59
C ALA A 96 6.54 12.82 1.88
N ASN A 97 5.48 12.02 1.78
CA ASN A 97 4.74 11.54 2.93
C ASN A 97 5.49 10.37 3.61
N PRO A 98 5.88 10.49 4.89
CA PRO A 98 6.69 9.46 5.56
C PRO A 98 6.05 8.07 5.59
N MET A 99 4.72 8.00 5.78
CA MET A 99 4.01 6.72 5.86
C MET A 99 3.86 6.06 4.49
N ALA A 100 3.57 6.85 3.44
CA ALA A 100 3.49 6.32 2.08
C ALA A 100 4.87 5.86 1.59
N HIS A 101 5.92 6.65 1.85
CA HIS A 101 7.31 6.27 1.62
C HIS A 101 7.64 4.95 2.33
N PHE A 102 7.35 4.85 3.63
CA PHE A 102 7.62 3.63 4.40
C PHE A 102 6.93 2.41 3.79
N ALA A 103 5.64 2.51 3.48
CA ALA A 103 4.92 1.45 2.80
C ALA A 103 5.53 1.10 1.42
N GLY A 104 5.91 2.10 0.63
CA GLY A 104 6.55 1.91 -0.67
C GLY A 104 7.89 1.19 -0.56
N GLN A 105 8.73 1.59 0.39
CA GLN A 105 10.04 1.00 0.67
C GLN A 105 9.92 -0.48 1.04
N VAL A 106 9.03 -0.82 1.99
CA VAL A 106 8.81 -2.22 2.40
C VAL A 106 8.23 -3.05 1.26
N LYS A 107 7.29 -2.50 0.48
CA LYS A 107 6.69 -3.20 -0.67
C LYS A 107 7.68 -3.54 -1.78
N VAL A 108 8.82 -2.85 -1.84
CA VAL A 108 9.91 -3.17 -2.77
C VAL A 108 11.07 -3.88 -2.08
N ASP A 109 11.00 -4.18 -0.78
CA ASP A 109 11.97 -5.03 -0.10
C ASP A 109 11.49 -6.48 0.00
N TRP A 110 12.12 -7.35 -0.79
CA TRP A 110 11.78 -8.77 -0.89
C TRP A 110 12.90 -9.69 -0.38
N HIS A 111 13.86 -9.13 0.36
CA HIS A 111 14.97 -9.88 0.96
C HIS A 111 14.61 -10.74 2.18
N PRO A 112 13.62 -10.39 3.03
CA PRO A 112 13.40 -11.17 4.24
C PRO A 112 13.07 -12.63 3.95
N ASP A 113 13.65 -13.52 4.75
CA ASP A 113 13.31 -14.94 4.71
C ASP A 113 11.88 -15.13 5.26
N PRO A 114 10.97 -15.72 4.47
CA PRO A 114 9.55 -15.82 4.84
C PRO A 114 9.28 -16.75 6.02
N ASP A 115 10.10 -17.79 6.22
CA ASP A 115 9.94 -18.71 7.34
C ASP A 115 10.47 -18.10 8.63
N ARG A 116 11.58 -17.35 8.55
CA ARG A 116 12.11 -16.61 9.69
C ARG A 116 11.24 -15.42 10.10
N LEU A 117 10.67 -14.69 9.14
CA LEU A 117 9.67 -13.64 9.41
C LEU A 117 8.50 -14.20 10.22
N ARG A 118 7.95 -15.35 9.81
CA ARG A 118 6.86 -16.03 10.55
C ARG A 118 7.29 -16.48 11.94
N HIS A 119 8.50 -17.03 12.05
CA HIS A 119 9.00 -17.52 13.33
C HIS A 119 9.17 -16.36 14.32
N HIS A 120 9.80 -15.28 13.89
CA HIS A 120 9.99 -14.08 14.69
C HIS A 120 8.64 -13.47 15.12
N ALA A 121 7.71 -13.30 14.17
CA ALA A 121 6.39 -12.77 14.47
C ALA A 121 5.62 -13.65 15.49
N LYS A 122 5.79 -14.98 15.46
CA LYS A 122 5.20 -15.88 16.46
C LYS A 122 5.79 -15.66 17.85
N GLN A 123 7.09 -15.44 17.98
CA GLN A 123 7.74 -15.14 19.27
C GLN A 123 7.20 -13.83 19.86
N VAL A 124 7.06 -12.79 19.03
CA VAL A 124 6.46 -11.51 19.42
C VAL A 124 5.00 -11.72 19.84
N ALA A 125 4.23 -12.50 19.09
CA ALA A 125 2.84 -12.82 19.40
C ALA A 125 2.67 -13.57 20.72
N GLU A 126 3.50 -14.59 20.98
CA GLU A 126 3.49 -15.35 22.22
C GLU A 126 3.79 -14.46 23.43
N ALA A 127 4.81 -13.61 23.34
CA ALA A 127 5.14 -12.64 24.40
C ALA A 127 3.99 -11.65 24.65
N THR A 128 3.40 -11.13 23.57
CA THR A 128 2.25 -10.21 23.62
C THR A 128 1.03 -10.86 24.28
N LEU A 129 0.69 -12.08 23.86
CA LEU A 129 -0.45 -12.82 24.41
C LEU A 129 -0.22 -13.21 25.88
N ALA A 130 1.02 -13.53 26.27
CA ALA A 130 1.35 -13.80 27.66
C ALA A 130 1.15 -12.56 28.54
N GLU A 131 1.60 -11.37 28.11
CA GLU A 131 1.36 -10.12 28.83
C GLU A 131 -0.13 -9.79 28.92
N LEU A 132 -0.88 -9.92 27.81
CA LEU A 132 -2.33 -9.68 27.80
C LEU A 132 -3.11 -10.67 28.69
N ALA A 133 -2.71 -11.95 28.73
CA ALA A 133 -3.38 -12.96 29.53
C ALA A 133 -3.18 -12.78 31.04
N CYS A 134 -2.01 -12.30 31.47
CA CYS A 134 -1.78 -11.93 32.88
C CYS A 134 -2.75 -10.83 33.33
N ILE A 135 -2.97 -9.85 32.46
CA ILE A 135 -3.86 -8.72 32.71
C ILE A 135 -5.34 -9.14 32.80
N GLU A 136 -5.77 -10.14 32.03
CA GLU A 136 -7.15 -10.66 32.08
C GLU A 136 -7.42 -11.52 33.33
N ARG A 137 -6.41 -12.26 33.82
CA ARG A 137 -6.51 -13.15 34.99
C ARG A 137 -6.64 -12.41 36.33
N ASP A 138 -6.09 -11.22 36.43
CA ASP A 138 -6.14 -10.41 37.66
C ASP A 138 -7.51 -9.75 37.91
N GLY A 139 -8.48 -10.00 37.03
CA GLY A 139 -9.88 -9.65 37.24
C GLY A 139 -10.15 -8.17 36.96
N THR A 140 -10.73 -7.90 35.80
CA THR A 140 -11.08 -6.57 35.27
C THR A 140 -9.90 -5.62 35.06
N ILE A 141 -9.56 -5.37 33.79
CA ILE A 141 -8.82 -4.16 33.44
C ILE A 141 -9.69 -2.98 33.85
N ALA A 142 -9.39 -2.37 35.00
CA ALA A 142 -9.92 -1.05 35.29
C ALA A 142 -9.58 -0.15 34.08
N PRO A 143 -10.52 0.65 33.57
CA PRO A 143 -10.29 1.52 32.41
C PRO A 143 -9.00 2.36 32.52
N ASP A 144 -8.61 2.67 33.76
CA ASP A 144 -7.42 3.46 34.12
C ASP A 144 -6.08 2.74 33.94
N HIS A 145 -6.08 1.42 33.66
CA HIS A 145 -4.87 0.63 33.42
C HIS A 145 -4.63 0.29 31.93
N LEU A 146 -5.53 0.73 31.04
CA LEU A 146 -5.32 0.55 29.60
C LEU A 146 -4.22 1.50 29.11
N LEU A 147 -3.21 0.94 28.45
CA LEU A 147 -2.27 1.73 27.64
C LEU A 147 -3.06 2.59 26.64
N SER A 148 -2.73 3.88 26.61
CA SER A 148 -3.28 4.85 25.67
C SER A 148 -2.17 5.59 24.93
N LEU A 149 -2.53 6.30 23.87
CA LEU A 149 -1.64 7.26 23.24
C LEU A 149 -1.48 8.49 24.14
N GLY A 150 -0.34 9.17 24.04
CA GLY A 150 -0.17 10.49 24.66
C GLY A 150 -1.06 11.55 24.00
N ASP A 151 -1.21 12.71 24.64
CA ASP A 151 -2.11 13.78 24.17
C ASP A 151 -1.78 14.24 22.74
N GLU A 152 -0.50 14.45 22.43
CA GLU A 152 -0.06 14.88 21.10
C GLU A 152 -0.32 13.82 20.04
N GLN A 153 -0.10 12.54 20.34
CA GLN A 153 -0.38 11.43 19.43
C GLN A 153 -1.89 11.26 19.19
N THR A 154 -2.70 11.49 20.23
CA THR A 154 -4.16 11.41 20.14
C THR A 154 -4.72 12.50 19.22
N LYS A 155 -4.10 13.69 19.18
CA LYS A 155 -4.49 14.78 18.25
C LYS A 155 -4.19 14.46 16.79
N LEU A 156 -3.27 13.54 16.51
CA LEU A 156 -2.89 13.14 15.14
C LEU A 156 -3.87 12.13 14.52
N ILE A 157 -4.71 11.47 15.32
CA ILE A 157 -5.65 10.46 14.84
C ILE A 157 -7.09 10.98 14.86
N LEU A 158 -7.94 10.43 13.99
CA LEU A 158 -9.36 10.76 13.98
C LEU A 158 -10.01 10.34 15.30
N LYS A 159 -10.88 11.20 15.85
CA LYS A 159 -11.63 10.87 17.07
C LYS A 159 -12.42 9.57 16.87
N ASN A 160 -12.35 8.68 17.86
CA ASN A 160 -12.98 7.35 17.83
C ASN A 160 -12.49 6.42 16.70
N SER A 161 -11.35 6.73 16.06
CA SER A 161 -10.76 5.87 15.03
C SER A 161 -10.39 4.47 15.53
N ILE A 162 -10.09 4.32 16.81
CA ILE A 162 -9.81 3.04 17.46
C ILE A 162 -10.39 3.06 18.88
N SER A 163 -10.96 1.93 19.30
CA SER A 163 -11.54 1.79 20.64
C SER A 163 -10.44 1.51 21.69
N PRO A 164 -10.67 1.79 22.99
CA PRO A 164 -9.65 1.68 24.03
C PRO A 164 -8.99 0.30 24.15
N LEU A 165 -9.77 -0.79 24.11
CA LEU A 165 -9.22 -2.15 24.25
C LEU A 165 -8.40 -2.61 23.02
N PRO A 166 -8.88 -2.45 21.78
CA PRO A 166 -8.04 -2.65 20.59
C PRO A 166 -6.78 -1.78 20.59
N LEU A 167 -6.86 -0.51 21.03
CA LEU A 167 -5.71 0.37 21.14
C LEU A 167 -4.68 -0.15 22.15
N HIS A 168 -5.14 -0.54 23.35
CA HIS A 168 -4.29 -1.13 24.36
C HIS A 168 -3.56 -2.37 23.83
N LYS A 169 -4.27 -3.34 23.26
CA LYS A 169 -3.69 -4.55 22.66
C LYS A 169 -2.67 -4.21 21.57
N THR A 170 -2.95 -3.20 20.75
CA THR A 170 -2.04 -2.70 19.72
C THR A 170 -0.77 -2.10 20.32
N LEU A 171 -0.87 -1.35 21.42
CA LEU A 171 0.27 -0.75 22.10
C LEU A 171 1.13 -1.80 22.82
N VAL A 172 0.53 -2.84 23.40
CA VAL A 172 1.27 -3.98 23.96
C VAL A 172 2.03 -4.71 22.85
N LEU A 173 1.39 -4.98 21.70
CA LEU A 173 2.07 -5.57 20.55
C LEU A 173 3.22 -4.69 20.04
N LEU A 174 2.99 -3.38 19.90
CA LEU A 174 4.02 -2.43 19.48
C LEU A 174 5.19 -2.36 20.47
N LYS A 175 4.92 -2.49 21.78
CA LYS A 175 5.96 -2.59 22.82
C LYS A 175 6.83 -3.83 22.60
N HIS A 176 6.24 -5.00 22.35
CA HIS A 176 7.01 -6.22 22.11
C HIS A 176 7.79 -6.19 20.80
N LEU A 177 7.24 -5.64 19.72
CA LEU A 177 7.97 -5.40 18.47
C LEU A 177 9.24 -4.58 18.71
N LYS A 178 9.15 -3.53 19.53
CA LYS A 178 10.32 -2.69 19.89
C LYS A 178 11.33 -3.40 20.78
N GLN A 179 10.88 -4.32 21.65
CA GLN A 179 11.74 -5.05 22.57
C GLN A 179 12.47 -6.22 21.90
N GLN A 180 11.83 -6.85 20.93
CA GLN A 180 12.35 -7.97 20.14
C GLN A 180 12.66 -7.50 18.72
N LEU A 181 13.40 -6.40 18.58
CA LEU A 181 13.66 -5.83 17.26
C LEU A 181 14.70 -6.67 16.51
N ASP A 182 14.32 -7.18 15.34
CA ASP A 182 15.23 -7.72 14.34
C ASP A 182 15.13 -6.87 13.06
N GLN A 183 16.24 -6.23 12.68
CA GLN A 183 16.30 -5.32 11.53
C GLN A 183 15.94 -6.01 10.20
N SER A 184 16.01 -7.34 10.16
CA SER A 184 15.66 -8.13 8.97
C SER A 184 14.14 -8.19 8.72
N TYR A 185 13.32 -7.91 9.73
CA TYR A 185 11.86 -8.12 9.69
C TYR A 185 11.04 -6.94 10.23
N ASP A 186 11.62 -6.05 11.05
CA ASP A 186 10.92 -4.97 11.78
C ASP A 186 10.00 -4.16 10.85
N ASP A 187 10.50 -3.77 9.68
CA ASP A 187 9.76 -2.96 8.74
C ASP A 187 8.54 -3.70 8.17
N HIS A 188 8.67 -4.99 7.82
CA HIS A 188 7.55 -5.83 7.38
C HIS A 188 6.55 -6.07 8.50
N GLU A 189 7.03 -6.32 9.72
CA GLU A 189 6.18 -6.54 10.90
C GLU A 189 5.38 -5.29 11.28
N ARG A 190 6.01 -4.12 11.23
CA ARG A 190 5.35 -2.83 11.47
C ARG A 190 4.40 -2.45 10.36
N LEU A 191 4.72 -2.74 9.10
CA LEU A 191 3.79 -2.52 8.00
C LEU A 191 2.57 -3.46 8.11
N ALA A 192 2.78 -4.71 8.49
CA ALA A 192 1.70 -5.67 8.74
C ALA A 192 0.76 -5.17 9.85
N LEU A 193 1.34 -4.60 10.92
CA LEU A 193 0.57 -4.00 12.01
C LEU A 193 -0.22 -2.78 11.52
N ALA A 194 0.41 -1.87 10.77
CA ALA A 194 -0.25 -0.70 10.20
C ALA A 194 -1.43 -1.12 9.31
N GLN A 195 -1.25 -2.12 8.45
CA GLN A 195 -2.29 -2.67 7.59
C GLN A 195 -3.43 -3.31 8.40
N ALA A 196 -3.11 -4.08 9.44
CA ALA A 196 -4.12 -4.71 10.30
C ALA A 196 -4.94 -3.66 11.07
N ILE A 197 -4.29 -2.59 11.57
CA ILE A 197 -4.92 -1.44 12.24
C ILE A 197 -5.95 -0.81 11.31
N VAL A 198 -5.51 -0.41 10.13
CA VAL A 198 -6.29 0.33 9.14
C VAL A 198 -7.44 -0.50 8.57
N SER A 199 -7.25 -1.80 8.37
CA SER A 199 -8.24 -2.66 7.70
C SER A 199 -9.27 -3.30 8.65
N SER A 200 -8.85 -3.75 9.84
CA SER A 200 -9.60 -4.76 10.59
C SER A 200 -9.67 -4.50 12.09
N ILE A 201 -8.61 -3.97 12.70
CA ILE A 201 -8.55 -3.74 14.15
C ILE A 201 -9.27 -2.44 14.53
N SER A 202 -9.07 -1.36 13.76
CA SER A 202 -9.63 -0.05 14.07
C SER A 202 -11.09 0.07 13.62
N ASN A 203 -11.71 1.20 13.96
CA ASN A 203 -13.04 1.61 13.51
C ASN A 203 -12.97 2.34 12.17
N LEU A 204 -11.80 2.46 11.54
CA LEU A 204 -11.67 3.12 10.25
C LEU A 204 -12.37 2.32 9.15
N HIS A 205 -12.90 3.04 8.16
CA HIS A 205 -13.30 2.47 6.89
C HIS A 205 -12.75 3.33 5.75
N PHE A 206 -12.43 2.68 4.65
CA PHE A 206 -11.84 3.30 3.47
C PHE A 206 -12.87 3.23 2.33
N GLY A 207 -13.57 4.34 2.12
CA GLY A 207 -14.44 4.57 0.96
C GLY A 207 -13.78 5.56 -0.01
N PRO A 208 -14.54 6.38 -0.77
CA PRO A 208 -13.98 7.51 -1.51
C PRO A 208 -13.16 8.46 -0.61
N GLU A 209 -13.51 8.52 0.67
CA GLU A 209 -12.80 9.22 1.73
C GLU A 209 -12.56 8.28 2.93
N VAL A 210 -11.64 8.66 3.83
CA VAL A 210 -11.39 7.94 5.08
C VAL A 210 -12.45 8.34 6.11
N GLY A 211 -13.18 7.35 6.63
CA GLY A 211 -14.25 7.55 7.60
C GLY A 211 -14.05 6.74 8.87
N VAL A 212 -14.82 7.09 9.91
CA VAL A 212 -14.93 6.31 11.15
C VAL A 212 -16.28 5.60 11.17
N GLY A 213 -16.25 4.28 11.14
CA GLY A 213 -17.40 3.40 11.23
C GLY A 213 -17.84 3.11 12.67
N ARG A 214 -18.61 2.04 12.84
CA ARG A 214 -19.10 1.59 14.15
C ARG A 214 -17.95 1.21 15.06
N ALA A 215 -17.96 1.72 16.29
CA ALA A 215 -17.01 1.36 17.32
C ALA A 215 -17.05 -0.15 17.62
N LYS A 216 -15.89 -0.79 17.51
CA LYS A 216 -15.68 -2.20 17.89
C LYS A 216 -15.27 -2.24 19.36
N PRO A 217 -16.00 -2.92 20.25
CA PRO A 217 -15.62 -2.98 21.67
C PRO A 217 -14.28 -3.69 21.86
N ASP A 218 -13.99 -4.70 21.04
CA ASP A 218 -12.75 -5.45 21.03
C ASP A 218 -12.39 -5.92 19.61
N ALA A 219 -11.12 -6.28 19.40
CA ALA A 219 -10.60 -6.88 18.19
C ALA A 219 -9.48 -7.89 18.54
N PRO A 220 -9.39 -9.03 17.84
CA PRO A 220 -8.30 -10.00 18.01
C PRO A 220 -7.03 -9.48 17.34
N VAL A 221 -6.38 -8.47 17.96
CA VAL A 221 -5.25 -7.71 17.40
C VAL A 221 -4.11 -8.61 16.95
N VAL A 222 -3.66 -9.53 17.81
CA VAL A 222 -2.52 -10.41 17.53
C VAL A 222 -2.84 -11.35 16.36
N ASP A 223 -4.02 -11.95 16.33
CA ASP A 223 -4.42 -12.86 15.25
C ASP A 223 -4.55 -12.13 13.91
N LEU A 224 -5.11 -10.90 13.91
CA LEU A 224 -5.24 -10.10 12.69
C LEU A 224 -3.87 -9.65 12.17
N TRP A 225 -2.94 -9.33 13.06
CA TRP A 225 -1.56 -9.03 12.70
C TRP A 225 -0.83 -10.26 12.15
N LEU A 226 -0.90 -11.42 12.82
CA LEU A 226 -0.31 -12.67 12.34
C LEU A 226 -0.85 -13.09 10.96
N LYS A 227 -2.15 -12.87 10.69
CA LYS A 227 -2.73 -13.08 9.36
C LYS A 227 -2.09 -12.18 8.29
N ALA A 228 -1.81 -10.92 8.63
CA ALA A 228 -1.11 -10.01 7.71
C ALA A 228 0.35 -10.46 7.48
N ILE A 229 1.05 -10.93 8.51
CA ILE A 229 2.37 -11.55 8.40
C ILE A 229 2.34 -12.77 7.48
N ASP A 230 1.34 -13.64 7.63
CA ASP A 230 1.23 -14.84 6.82
C ASP A 230 1.03 -14.53 5.34
N ILE A 231 0.24 -13.49 5.02
CA ILE A 231 0.09 -12.96 3.66
C ILE A 231 1.43 -12.48 3.13
N MET A 232 2.14 -11.63 3.87
CA MET A 232 3.46 -11.11 3.46
C MET A 232 4.47 -12.23 3.25
N ALA A 233 4.56 -13.20 4.17
CA ALA A 233 5.46 -14.34 4.05
C ALA A 233 5.11 -15.27 2.86
N ASN A 234 3.84 -15.40 2.51
CA ASN A 234 3.44 -16.13 1.29
C ASN A 234 3.87 -15.39 0.03
N ASP A 235 3.62 -14.08 -0.01
CA ASP A 235 4.00 -13.23 -1.13
C ASP A 235 5.53 -13.22 -1.31
N LEU A 236 6.30 -13.12 -0.22
CA LEU A 236 7.77 -13.16 -0.23
C LEU A 236 8.34 -14.45 -0.83
N ARG A 237 7.68 -15.61 -0.64
CA ARG A 237 8.11 -16.87 -1.29
C ARG A 237 8.04 -16.82 -2.81
N GLU A 238 7.02 -16.15 -3.36
CA GLU A 238 6.88 -15.96 -4.81
C GLU A 238 7.81 -14.85 -5.31
N LEU A 239 7.80 -13.70 -4.62
CA LEU A 239 8.52 -12.50 -5.02
C LEU A 239 10.05 -12.67 -4.90
N GLY A 240 10.53 -13.40 -3.91
CA GLY A 240 11.96 -13.67 -3.70
C GLY A 240 12.61 -14.54 -4.77
N GLN A 241 11.83 -15.21 -5.63
CA GLN A 241 12.35 -15.99 -6.76
C GLN A 241 12.60 -15.14 -8.01
N ARG A 242 12.18 -13.87 -8.00
CA ARG A 242 12.33 -12.97 -9.15
C ARG A 242 13.76 -12.48 -9.27
N VAL A 243 14.14 -12.10 -10.50
CA VAL A 243 15.46 -11.53 -10.78
C VAL A 243 15.67 -10.27 -9.94
N PRO A 244 16.77 -10.18 -9.16
CA PRO A 244 17.09 -8.97 -8.44
C PRO A 244 17.25 -7.80 -9.40
N VAL A 245 16.52 -6.73 -9.15
CA VAL A 245 16.62 -5.47 -9.88
C VAL A 245 16.49 -4.32 -8.90
N GLU A 246 17.16 -3.22 -9.20
CA GLU A 246 17.10 -2.03 -8.38
C GLU A 246 15.70 -1.40 -8.40
N ALA A 247 15.13 -1.23 -7.21
CA ALA A 247 13.83 -0.62 -6.98
C ALA A 247 13.93 0.21 -5.71
N ILE A 248 14.06 1.53 -5.87
CA ILE A 248 14.33 2.45 -4.76
C ILE A 248 13.14 3.38 -4.57
N VAL A 249 12.78 3.65 -3.32
CA VAL A 249 11.82 4.69 -2.95
C VAL A 249 12.54 5.70 -2.07
N HIS A 250 12.64 6.95 -2.51
CA HIS A 250 13.27 8.02 -1.74
C HIS A 250 12.24 8.83 -0.97
N HIS A 251 12.51 9.08 0.31
CA HIS A 251 11.81 10.07 1.10
C HIS A 251 12.34 11.48 0.75
N ALA A 252 11.74 12.13 -0.24
CA ALA A 252 12.23 13.40 -0.77
C ALA A 252 11.11 14.25 -1.38
N ASP A 253 11.42 15.52 -1.62
CA ASP A 253 10.54 16.45 -2.33
C ASP A 253 10.81 16.37 -3.84
N SER A 254 9.79 16.04 -4.62
CA SER A 254 9.85 15.92 -6.08
C SER A 254 10.14 17.25 -6.80
N ARG A 255 10.12 18.39 -6.10
CA ARG A 255 10.60 19.68 -6.62
C ARG A 255 12.14 19.77 -6.61
N GLN A 256 12.81 18.85 -5.93
CA GLN A 256 14.26 18.80 -5.74
C GLN A 256 14.85 17.44 -6.14
N LEU A 257 14.38 16.86 -7.24
CA LEU A 257 14.79 15.51 -7.70
C LEU A 257 16.31 15.34 -7.85
N LEU A 258 17.03 16.39 -8.24
CA LEU A 258 18.49 16.34 -8.41
C LEU A 258 19.26 16.12 -7.09
N ASN A 259 18.60 16.19 -5.95
CA ASN A 259 19.21 15.82 -4.66
C ASN A 259 19.33 14.31 -4.48
N VAL A 260 18.54 13.53 -5.24
CA VAL A 260 18.45 12.06 -5.10
C VAL A 260 18.62 11.31 -6.43
N LEU A 261 18.68 12.02 -7.56
CA LEU A 261 18.81 11.47 -8.90
C LEU A 261 19.91 12.16 -9.68
N GLU A 262 20.70 11.35 -10.40
CA GLU A 262 21.67 11.86 -11.37
C GLU A 262 20.98 12.36 -12.64
N PRO A 263 21.45 13.46 -13.26
CA PRO A 263 20.95 13.91 -14.55
C PRO A 263 21.03 12.83 -15.62
N GLN A 264 20.02 12.76 -16.50
CA GLN A 264 19.96 11.82 -17.63
C GLN A 264 20.01 10.32 -17.23
N SER A 265 19.65 9.99 -15.99
CA SER A 265 19.63 8.61 -15.49
C SER A 265 18.33 7.83 -15.77
N ILE A 266 17.28 8.49 -16.27
CA ILE A 266 15.91 7.94 -16.38
C ILE A 266 15.47 7.87 -17.84
N ASP A 267 14.90 6.74 -18.26
CA ASP A 267 14.40 6.51 -19.62
C ASP A 267 12.91 6.82 -19.78
N ALA A 268 12.12 6.59 -18.73
CA ALA A 268 10.68 6.86 -18.75
C ALA A 268 10.17 7.36 -17.39
N VAL A 269 9.15 8.22 -17.44
CA VAL A 269 8.43 8.69 -16.25
C VAL A 269 7.01 8.12 -16.29
N ILE A 270 6.64 7.34 -15.28
CA ILE A 270 5.28 6.85 -15.07
C ILE A 270 4.81 7.38 -13.73
N THR A 271 3.83 8.27 -13.76
CA THR A 271 3.16 8.84 -12.59
C THR A 271 1.68 8.93 -12.90
N SER A 272 0.83 8.86 -11.88
CA SER A 272 -0.57 9.24 -12.08
C SER A 272 -0.63 10.71 -12.53
N PRO A 273 -1.42 11.07 -13.57
CA PRO A 273 -1.78 12.47 -13.80
C PRO A 273 -2.60 13.01 -12.61
N PRO A 274 -2.70 14.34 -12.42
CA PRO A 274 -3.65 14.89 -11.45
C PRO A 274 -5.04 14.34 -11.80
N TYR A 275 -5.69 13.71 -10.83
CA TYR A 275 -6.95 12.99 -10.97
C TYR A 275 -7.93 13.67 -11.95
N PRO A 276 -8.51 12.95 -12.91
CA PRO A 276 -9.77 13.37 -13.51
C PRO A 276 -10.90 13.12 -12.50
N THR A 277 -10.85 13.81 -11.36
CA THR A 277 -12.02 14.07 -10.51
C THR A 277 -12.44 15.51 -10.67
N PHE A 278 -12.58 16.01 -11.91
CA PHE A 278 -13.35 17.22 -12.18
C PHE A 278 -14.15 17.11 -13.47
N ASN A 279 -15.44 17.45 -13.33
CA ASN A 279 -16.55 17.55 -14.29
C ASN A 279 -17.31 16.22 -14.51
N LEU A 280 -18.57 16.04 -14.07
CA LEU A 280 -19.67 17.00 -14.04
C LEU A 280 -20.61 16.74 -12.84
N CYS A 281 -20.64 17.67 -11.89
CA CYS A 281 -21.91 18.01 -11.26
C CYS A 281 -22.79 18.60 -12.37
N PRO A 282 -23.99 18.08 -12.69
CA PRO A 282 -24.91 18.81 -13.51
C PRO A 282 -25.33 20.04 -12.72
N LYS A 283 -24.80 21.20 -13.08
CA LYS A 283 -25.48 22.48 -12.82
C LYS A 283 -26.82 22.45 -13.55
N ASN A 284 -27.82 21.78 -13.00
CA ASN A 284 -29.21 22.06 -13.33
C ASN A 284 -29.79 23.00 -12.27
N ARG A 285 -29.44 24.28 -12.45
CA ARG A 285 -30.41 25.35 -12.24
C ARG A 285 -31.55 25.14 -13.25
N ARG A 286 -32.69 24.65 -12.78
CA ARG A 286 -34.03 24.97 -13.29
C ARG A 286 -34.86 25.10 -12.01
N LYS A 287 -35.20 26.30 -11.54
CA LYS A 287 -36.38 27.07 -11.98
C LYS A 287 -37.48 26.14 -12.53
N ALA A 288 -38.30 25.66 -11.61
CA ALA A 288 -39.75 25.69 -11.68
C ALA A 288 -40.24 25.88 -10.24
#